data_AF-A0A1E1WXT0-F1
#
_entry.id   AF-A0A1E1WXT0-F1
#
_cell.length_a   1.000
_cell.length_b   1.000
_cell.length_c   1.000
_cell.angle_alpha   90.00
_cell.angle_beta   90.00
_cell.angle_gamma   90.00
#
_symmetry.space_group_name_H-M   'P 1'
#
loop_
_entity.id
_entity.type
_entity.pdbx_description
1 polymer ?
#
loop_
_entity_poly.entity_id
_entity_poly.type
_entity_poly.pdbx_seq_one_letter_code
_entity_poly.pdbx_strand_id
1 'polypeptide(L)'
;PGGVVQGTEEHYSEHAILELLSHDVGQVRIRGVETGLFVCMDSEGKVYAKNRMDEEGIFYEMYEGGYNLYLSKLNKEKGWYLGIKKSGVPKPGPRTARGQKAVMFLPRAAKPRS
;
A
#
# COMPACT_ATOMS: atom_id res chain seq x y z
N PRO A 1 3.32 16.63 -0.73
CA PRO A 1 4.65 16.51 -1.40
C PRO A 1 5.82 16.06 -0.50
N GLY A 2 5.59 15.23 0.54
CA GLY A 2 6.59 14.98 1.59
C GLY A 2 7.00 13.53 1.83
N GLY A 3 6.69 12.59 0.92
CA GLY A 3 7.01 11.17 1.12
C GLY A 3 6.23 10.49 2.27
N VAL A 4 5.17 11.13 2.76
CA VAL A 4 4.30 10.61 3.81
C VAL A 4 3.15 9.84 3.19
N VAL A 5 2.86 8.65 3.73
CA VAL A 5 1.67 7.86 3.38
C VAL A 5 0.67 7.99 4.52
N GLN A 6 -0.59 8.32 4.22
CA GLN A 6 -1.70 8.39 5.16
C GLN A 6 -3.01 8.03 4.46
N GLY A 7 -4.01 7.64 5.24
CA GLY A 7 -5.39 7.49 4.78
C GLY A 7 -6.17 8.78 4.94
N THR A 8 -7.25 8.88 4.19
CA THR A 8 -8.19 9.99 4.23
C THR A 8 -9.62 9.47 4.23
N GLU A 9 -10.53 10.19 4.89
CA GLU A 9 -11.97 9.98 4.80
C GLU A 9 -12.61 10.81 3.68
N GLU A 10 -11.85 11.73 3.07
CA GLU A 10 -12.30 12.52 1.93
C GLU A 10 -12.56 11.59 0.73
N HIS A 11 -13.83 11.50 0.36
CA HIS A 11 -14.26 10.75 -0.81
C HIS A 11 -13.64 11.37 -2.08
N TYR A 12 -12.99 10.53 -2.89
CA TYR A 12 -12.39 10.93 -4.16
C TYR A 12 -11.26 11.96 -4.06
N SER A 13 -10.56 12.04 -2.92
CA SER A 13 -9.34 12.82 -2.81
C SER A 13 -8.36 12.47 -3.94
N GLU A 14 -7.85 13.47 -4.65
CA GLU A 14 -6.94 13.25 -5.79
C GLU A 14 -5.66 12.53 -5.39
N HIS A 15 -5.20 12.75 -4.15
CA HIS A 15 -4.05 12.06 -3.57
C HIS A 15 -4.32 10.60 -3.18
N ALA A 16 -5.58 10.16 -3.18
CA ALA A 16 -5.97 8.78 -2.93
C ALA A 16 -6.23 7.99 -4.24
N ILE A 17 -6.00 8.60 -5.41
CA ILE A 17 -6.01 7.89 -6.69
C ILE A 17 -4.69 7.15 -6.85
N LEU A 18 -4.76 5.82 -6.82
CA LEU A 18 -3.61 4.93 -6.88
C LEU A 18 -3.67 4.07 -8.15
N GLU A 19 -2.51 3.87 -8.75
CA GLU A 19 -2.28 2.94 -9.86
C GLU A 19 -1.54 1.71 -9.33
N LEU A 20 -2.07 0.52 -9.62
CA LEU A 20 -1.39 -0.75 -9.37
C LEU A 20 -0.65 -1.16 -10.63
N LEU A 21 0.69 -1.16 -10.55
CA LEU A 21 1.56 -1.54 -11.65
C LEU A 21 2.08 -2.96 -11.42
N SER A 22 1.81 -3.87 -12.36
CA SER A 22 2.36 -5.22 -12.32
C SER A 22 3.89 -5.17 -12.44
N HIS A 23 4.58 -5.87 -11.53
CA HIS A 23 6.03 -6.04 -11.59
C HIS A 23 6.43 -7.43 -12.10
N ASP A 24 5.74 -8.46 -11.60
CA ASP A 24 5.95 -9.87 -11.88
C ASP A 24 4.67 -10.64 -11.48
N VAL A 25 4.64 -11.96 -11.65
CA VAL A 25 3.52 -12.83 -11.28
C VAL A 25 3.15 -12.64 -9.80
N GLY A 26 1.93 -12.15 -9.58
CA GLY A 26 1.39 -11.85 -8.25
C GLY A 26 2.11 -10.71 -7.50
N GLN A 27 2.95 -9.93 -8.17
CA GLN A 27 3.70 -8.82 -7.57
C GLN A 27 3.30 -7.48 -8.18
N VAL A 28 3.07 -6.50 -7.33
CA VAL A 28 2.64 -5.15 -7.72
C VAL A 28 3.51 -4.07 -7.09
N ARG A 29 3.52 -2.90 -7.74
CA ARG A 29 3.87 -1.61 -7.15
C ARG A 29 2.61 -0.76 -7.04
N ILE A 30 2.53 0.06 -6.00
CA ILE A 30 1.39 0.96 -5.76
C ILE A 30 1.88 2.39 -5.90
N ARG A 31 1.45 3.10 -6.94
CA ARG A 31 1.86 4.47 -7.27
C ARG A 31 0.71 5.44 -7.03
N GLY A 32 0.97 6.56 -6.36
CA GLY A 32 0.03 7.67 -6.32
C GLY A 32 0.03 8.42 -7.65
N VAL A 33 -1.12 8.49 -8.34
CA VAL A 33 -1.21 9.12 -9.67
C VAL A 33 -0.81 10.58 -9.61
N GLU A 34 -1.34 11.31 -8.63
CA GLU A 34 -1.09 12.75 -8.46
C GLU A 34 0.36 13.07 -8.08
N THR A 35 1.00 12.24 -7.24
CA THR A 35 2.36 12.53 -6.74
C THR A 35 3.47 11.87 -7.54
N GLY A 36 3.14 10.84 -8.32
CA GLY A 36 4.09 9.95 -8.98
C GLY A 36 4.92 9.08 -8.03
N LEU A 37 4.71 9.16 -6.71
CA LEU A 37 5.46 8.42 -5.71
C LEU A 37 4.90 7.01 -5.49
N PHE A 38 5.76 6.08 -5.09
CA PHE A 38 5.44 4.71 -4.77
C PHE A 38 5.31 4.51 -3.27
N VAL A 39 4.28 3.79 -2.83
CA VAL A 39 4.20 3.28 -1.46
C VAL A 39 5.31 2.25 -1.27
N CYS A 40 6.08 2.41 -0.20
CA CYS A 40 7.22 1.57 0.13
C CYS A 40 7.18 1.16 1.61
N MET A 41 7.85 0.06 1.93
CA MET A 41 8.12 -0.38 3.30
C MET A 41 9.59 -0.73 3.45
N ASP A 42 10.28 -0.08 4.38
CA ASP A 42 11.70 -0.37 4.65
C ASP A 42 11.89 -1.66 5.49
N SER A 43 13.15 -1.99 5.76
CA SER A 43 13.53 -3.18 6.54
C SER A 43 13.15 -3.11 8.03
N GLU A 44 12.81 -1.93 8.55
CA GLU A 44 12.27 -1.69 9.89
C GLU A 44 10.73 -1.76 9.93
N GLY A 45 10.10 -1.81 8.74
CA GLY A 45 8.66 -1.91 8.58
C GLY A 45 7.94 -0.57 8.61
N LYS A 46 8.67 0.54 8.46
CA LYS A 46 8.07 1.87 8.32
C LYS A 46 7.54 2.02 6.88
N VAL A 47 6.31 2.50 6.78
CA VAL A 47 5.64 2.77 5.50
C VAL A 47 5.84 4.24 5.14
N TYR A 48 6.23 4.49 3.89
CA TYR A 48 6.51 5.82 3.38
C TYR A 48 6.36 5.84 1.85
N ALA A 49 6.57 7.00 1.22
CA ALA A 49 6.50 7.15 -0.22
C ALA A 49 7.79 7.72 -0.81
N LYS A 50 8.26 7.17 -1.95
CA LYS A 50 9.44 7.65 -2.67
C LYS A 50 9.31 7.45 -4.18
N ASN A 51 10.16 8.12 -4.95
CA ASN A 51 10.18 8.04 -6.42
C ASN A 51 11.02 6.86 -6.98
N ARG A 52 11.75 6.13 -6.12
CA ARG A 52 12.68 5.07 -6.54
C ARG A 52 12.00 3.71 -6.63
N MET A 53 12.26 3.01 -7.73
CA MET A 53 11.81 1.65 -7.98
C MET A 53 12.81 0.62 -7.45
N ASP A 54 12.83 0.40 -6.14
CA ASP A 54 13.58 -0.70 -5.51
C ASP A 54 12.63 -1.70 -4.82
N GLU A 55 13.20 -2.71 -4.14
CA GLU A 55 12.42 -3.81 -3.57
C GLU A 55 11.46 -3.39 -2.45
N GLU A 56 11.71 -2.26 -1.79
CA GLU A 56 10.85 -1.75 -0.72
C GLU A 56 9.47 -1.34 -1.25
N GLY A 57 9.36 -1.04 -2.54
CA GLY A 57 8.11 -0.69 -3.22
C GLY A 57 7.38 -1.86 -3.87
N ILE A 58 7.85 -3.10 -3.68
CA ILE A 58 7.25 -4.29 -4.28
C ILE A 58 6.47 -5.08 -3.22
N PHE A 59 5.23 -5.45 -3.57
CA PHE A 59 4.37 -6.24 -2.72
C PHE A 59 3.83 -7.46 -3.47
N TYR A 60 3.70 -8.59 -2.78
CA TYR A 60 2.88 -9.70 -3.27
C TYR A 60 1.41 -9.36 -3.02
N GLU A 61 0.62 -9.35 -4.09
CA GLU A 61 -0.84 -9.20 -4.04
C GLU A 61 -1.49 -10.56 -3.81
N MET A 62 -2.31 -10.65 -2.77
CA MET A 62 -3.06 -11.86 -2.42
C MET A 62 -4.51 -11.50 -2.19
N TYR A 63 -5.41 -12.44 -2.48
CA TYR A 63 -6.85 -12.28 -2.27
C TYR A 63 -7.33 -13.17 -1.12
N GLU A 64 -8.05 -12.56 -0.16
CA GLU A 64 -8.63 -13.26 0.97
C GLU A 64 -9.99 -12.65 1.34
N GLY A 65 -11.06 -13.45 1.23
CA GLY A 65 -12.38 -13.10 1.73
C GLY A 65 -13.00 -11.82 1.15
N GLY A 66 -12.72 -11.49 -0.12
CA GLY A 66 -13.22 -10.25 -0.73
C GLY A 66 -12.25 -9.07 -0.70
N TYR A 67 -11.07 -9.24 -0.11
CA TYR A 67 -10.10 -8.17 0.08
C TYR A 67 -8.74 -8.54 -0.51
N ASN A 68 -8.00 -7.53 -0.95
CA ASN A 68 -6.60 -7.66 -1.32
C ASN A 68 -5.71 -7.41 -0.09
N LEU A 69 -4.66 -8.20 0.02
CA LEU A 69 -3.57 -8.05 0.97
C LEU A 69 -2.28 -7.81 0.18
N TYR A 70 -1.40 -6.97 0.73
CA TYR A 70 -0.12 -6.65 0.10
C TYR A 70 1.03 -6.99 1.06
N LEU A 71 1.70 -8.11 0.83
CA LEU A 71 2.85 -8.55 1.63
C LEU A 71 4.13 -7.91 1.09
N SER A 72 4.90 -7.22 1.93
CA SER A 72 6.18 -6.62 1.51
C SER A 72 7.12 -7.70 0.97
N LYS A 73 7.62 -7.53 -0.26
CA LYS A 73 8.58 -8.48 -0.85
C LYS A 73 9.86 -8.57 -0.02
N LEU A 74 10.38 -7.41 0.38
CA LEU A 74 11.58 -7.30 1.20
C LEU A 74 11.42 -7.99 2.57
N ASN A 75 10.23 -7.87 3.18
CA ASN A 75 9.97 -8.37 4.54
C ASN A 75 9.07 -9.62 4.58
N LYS A 76 9.01 -10.38 3.48
CA LYS A 76 8.08 -11.52 3.34
C LYS A 76 8.28 -12.60 4.41
N GLU A 77 9.53 -12.90 4.76
CA GLU A 77 9.88 -13.90 5.79
C GLU A 77 9.41 -13.48 7.20
N LYS A 78 9.21 -12.17 7.42
CA LYS A 78 8.67 -11.63 8.68
C LYS A 78 7.14 -11.56 8.68
N GLY A 79 6.50 -11.86 7.54
CA GLY A 79 5.04 -11.79 7.38
C GLY A 79 4.48 -10.37 7.48
N TRP A 80 5.21 -9.35 7.01
CA TRP A 80 4.79 -7.95 7.13
C TRP A 80 3.98 -7.47 5.95
N TYR A 81 2.77 -7.02 6.24
CA TYR A 81 1.82 -6.51 5.27
C TYR A 81 1.80 -4.98 5.26
N LEU A 82 1.45 -4.40 4.12
CA LEU A 82 0.95 -3.04 4.10
C LEU A 82 -0.31 -2.98 4.98
N GLY A 83 -0.42 -1.95 5.81
CA GLY A 83 -1.57 -1.80 6.68
C GLY A 83 -1.82 -0.36 7.08
N ILE A 84 -3.08 -0.08 7.42
CA ILE A 84 -3.53 1.24 7.84
C ILE A 84 -4.38 1.12 9.11
N LYS A 85 -4.11 1.98 10.09
CA LYS A 85 -4.89 2.01 11.34
C LYS A 85 -6.24 2.69 11.08
N LYS A 86 -7.19 2.49 12.00
CA LYS A 86 -8.46 3.25 12.02
C LYS A 86 -8.24 4.77 12.01
N SER A 87 -7.13 5.25 12.56
CA SER A 87 -6.77 6.66 12.59
C SER A 87 -6.18 7.20 11.27
N GLY A 88 -6.19 6.42 10.18
CA GLY A 88 -5.56 6.80 8.89
C GLY A 88 -4.04 6.74 8.86
N VAL A 89 -3.36 6.60 10.00
CA VAL A 89 -1.89 6.49 10.04
C VAL A 89 -1.46 5.07 9.60
N PRO A 90 -0.40 4.93 8.77
CA PRO A 90 0.11 3.62 8.41
C PRO A 90 0.45 2.77 9.63
N LYS A 91 0.19 1.48 9.51
CA LYS A 91 0.52 0.51 10.54
C LYS A 91 1.93 -0.03 10.25
N PRO A 92 2.88 0.05 11.21
CA PRO A 92 4.21 -0.52 11.01
C PRO A 92 4.15 -2.02 10.74
N GLY A 93 4.98 -2.51 9.82
CA GLY A 93 5.11 -3.91 9.43
C GLY A 93 5.11 -4.90 10.60
N PRO A 94 5.96 -4.73 11.64
CA PRO A 94 5.99 -5.59 12.83
C PRO A 94 4.66 -5.71 13.58
N ARG A 95 3.73 -4.78 13.38
CA ARG A 95 2.41 -4.77 14.04
C ARG A 95 1.30 -5.26 13.13
N THR A 96 1.61 -5.62 11.89
CA THR A 96 0.67 -6.21 10.94
C THR A 96 0.65 -7.72 11.08
N ALA A 97 -0.49 -8.33 10.75
CA ALA A 97 -0.64 -9.76 10.65
C ALA A 97 -1.84 -10.07 9.76
N ARG A 98 -1.80 -11.23 9.09
CA ARG A 98 -2.95 -11.77 8.36
C ARG A 98 -4.16 -11.90 9.30
N GLY A 99 -5.37 -11.68 8.77
CA GLY A 99 -6.63 -11.66 9.54
C GLY A 99 -6.95 -10.34 10.24
N GLN A 100 -6.02 -9.38 10.30
CA GLN A 100 -6.33 -8.04 10.82
C GLN A 100 -7.08 -7.20 9.78
N LYS A 101 -8.16 -6.52 10.19
CA LYS A 101 -8.88 -5.56 9.31
C LYS A 101 -7.98 -4.46 8.75
N ALA A 102 -6.92 -4.10 9.46
CA ALA A 102 -5.97 -3.07 9.05
C ALA A 102 -5.18 -3.41 7.77
N VAL A 103 -5.09 -4.68 7.37
CA VAL A 103 -4.33 -5.13 6.18
C VAL A 103 -5.24 -5.52 5.01
N MET A 104 -6.56 -5.39 5.18
CA MET A 104 -7.56 -5.76 4.17
C MET A 104 -7.95 -4.53 3.37
N PHE A 105 -7.56 -4.50 2.09
CA PHE A 105 -7.84 -3.39 1.18
C PHE A 105 -8.90 -3.81 0.16
N LEU A 106 -9.89 -2.94 -0.04
CA LEU A 106 -10.89 -3.10 -1.09
C LEU A 106 -10.61 -2.05 -2.18
N PRO A 107 -10.18 -2.46 -3.39
CA PRO A 107 -10.05 -1.54 -4.51
C PRO A 107 -11.39 -0.90 -4.84
N ARG A 108 -11.39 0.42 -5.04
CA ARG A 108 -12.57 1.17 -5.46
C ARG A 108 -12.25 1.88 -6.77
N ALA A 109 -13.20 1.92 -7.69
CA ALA A 109 -13.03 2.67 -8.92
C ALA A 109 -12.82 4.15 -8.59
N ALA A 110 -11.75 4.74 -9.13
CA ALA A 110 -11.60 6.18 -9.14
C ALA A 110 -12.75 6.76 -9.98
N LYS A 111 -13.36 7.87 -9.55
CA LYS A 111 -14.25 8.62 -10.44
C LYS A 111 -13.41 9.10 -11.63
N PRO A 112 -13.90 8.94 -12.88
CA PRO A 112 -13.25 9.55 -14.03
C PRO A 112 -13.07 11.05 -13.77
N ARG A 113 -11.90 11.60 -14.10
CA ARG A 113 -11.77 13.07 -14.21
C ARG A 113 -12.71 13.49 -15.34
N SER A 114 -13.68 14.36 -15.03
CA SER A 114 -14.60 14.98 -16.00
C SER A 114 -13.88 15.96 -16.89
#